data_AF-A0A962YLM8-F1
#
_entry.id   AF-A0A962YLM8-F1
#
_cell.length_a   1.000
_cell.length_b   1.000
_cell.length_c   1.000
_cell.angle_alpha   90.00
_cell.angle_beta   90.00
_cell.angle_gamma   90.00
#
_symmetry.space_group_name_H-M   'P 1'
#
loop_
_entity.id
_entity.type
_entity.pdbx_description
1 polymer ?
#
loop_
_entity_poly.entity_id
_entity_poly.type
_entity_poly.pdbx_seq_one_letter_code
_entity_poly.pdbx_strand_id
1 'polypeptide(L)'
;MKKSLYFLFSVSLVMLAVDVFASEPPAGSVPQRYSYAMGVRLGQLLKGQGIQQLDSAAFAAAIDDVLADRPLRLSDDQMREAI
;
A
#
# COMPACT_ATOMS: atom_id res chain seq x y z
N MET A 1 -57.50 9.53 25.23
CA MET A 1 -56.19 9.10 25.78
C MET A 1 -55.59 7.91 24.99
N LYS A 2 -55.34 8.05 23.67
CA LYS A 2 -54.75 6.95 22.85
C LYS A 2 -53.79 7.43 21.73
N LYS A 3 -53.44 8.71 21.69
CA LYS A 3 -52.54 9.28 20.65
C LYS A 3 -51.10 9.49 21.12
N SER A 4 -50.81 9.19 22.39
CA SER A 4 -49.48 9.34 23.00
C SER A 4 -48.75 7.99 23.14
N LEU A 5 -49.02 7.05 22.22
CA LEU A 5 -48.31 5.76 22.16
C LEU A 5 -47.47 5.60 20.89
N TYR A 6 -47.69 6.43 19.87
CA TYR A 6 -46.90 6.40 18.63
C TYR A 6 -45.65 7.29 18.67
N PHE A 7 -45.42 8.03 19.75
CA PHE A 7 -44.23 8.91 19.85
C PHE A 7 -42.97 8.16 20.33
N LEU A 8 -43.13 6.97 20.92
CA LEU A 8 -42.02 6.14 21.40
C LEU A 8 -41.61 5.01 20.46
N PHE A 9 -42.25 4.90 19.29
CA PHE A 9 -41.92 3.83 18.33
C PHE A 9 -41.04 4.28 17.16
N SER A 10 -40.73 5.57 17.05
CA SER A 10 -40.04 6.13 15.88
C SER A 10 -38.53 6.32 16.05
N VAL A 11 -37.97 6.04 17.24
CA VAL A 11 -36.54 6.30 17.55
C VAL A 11 -35.71 5.00 17.58
N SER A 12 -36.33 3.83 17.36
CA SER A 12 -35.64 2.54 17.35
C SER A 12 -35.24 2.06 15.94
N LEU A 13 -34.99 2.99 15.01
CA LEU A 13 -34.24 2.70 13.77
C LEU A 13 -32.85 3.36 13.83
N VAL A 14 -32.30 3.37 15.04
CA VAL A 14 -30.92 3.70 15.34
C VAL A 14 -30.09 2.42 15.10
N MET A 15 -29.05 2.54 14.28
CA MET A 15 -27.85 1.69 14.30
C MET A 15 -27.95 0.28 13.71
N LEU A 16 -28.12 0.16 12.39
CA LEU A 16 -27.75 -1.07 11.68
C LEU A 16 -27.15 -0.83 10.27
N ALA A 17 -26.52 0.33 10.07
CA ALA A 17 -25.64 0.58 8.94
C ALA A 17 -24.25 1.01 9.45
N VAL A 18 -23.70 0.24 10.40
CA VAL A 18 -22.28 0.32 10.76
C VAL A 18 -21.50 -0.49 9.73
N ASP A 19 -20.71 0.24 8.96
CA ASP A 19 -19.45 -0.18 8.35
C ASP A 19 -19.44 -1.47 7.53
N VAL A 20 -20.17 -1.47 6.42
CA VAL A 20 -19.71 -2.18 5.23
C VAL A 20 -18.93 -1.21 4.33
N PHE A 21 -17.99 -0.46 4.93
CA PHE A 21 -16.77 -0.12 4.19
C PHE A 21 -15.93 -1.40 4.12
N ALA A 22 -16.42 -2.38 3.37
CA ALA A 22 -15.57 -3.39 2.77
C ALA A 22 -14.61 -2.60 1.87
N SER A 23 -13.49 -2.16 2.45
CA SER A 23 -12.39 -1.58 1.71
C SER A 23 -12.00 -2.68 0.74
N GLU A 24 -12.36 -2.48 -0.52
CA GLU A 24 -12.08 -3.40 -1.60
C GLU A 24 -10.62 -3.86 -1.44
N PRO A 25 -10.35 -5.17 -1.30
CA PRO A 25 -8.98 -5.62 -1.12
C PRO A 25 -8.18 -5.00 -2.28
N PRO A 26 -7.05 -4.32 -2.00
CA PRO A 26 -6.35 -3.53 -3.01
C PRO A 26 -6.21 -4.37 -4.26
N ALA A 27 -6.75 -3.86 -5.36
CA ALA A 27 -6.95 -4.62 -6.59
C ALA A 27 -5.68 -5.37 -6.96
N GLY A 28 -5.70 -6.70 -6.84
CA GLY A 28 -4.57 -7.54 -7.19
C GLY A 28 -4.61 -8.97 -6.64
N SER A 29 -3.91 -9.87 -7.33
CA SER A 29 -3.71 -11.25 -6.91
C SER A 29 -2.90 -11.34 -5.61
N VAL A 30 -2.92 -12.50 -4.93
CA VAL A 30 -2.11 -12.71 -3.71
C VAL A 30 -0.63 -12.38 -3.94
N PRO A 31 0.03 -12.84 -5.03
CA PRO A 31 1.40 -12.45 -5.35
C PRO A 31 1.60 -10.93 -5.50
N GLN A 32 0.67 -10.23 -6.15
CA GLN A 32 0.77 -8.77 -6.32
C GLN A 32 0.74 -8.03 -4.98
N ARG A 33 -0.16 -8.43 -4.07
CA ARG A 33 -0.25 -7.84 -2.72
C ARG A 33 1.01 -8.11 -1.89
N TYR A 34 1.57 -9.31 -2.01
CA TYR A 34 2.84 -9.66 -1.36
C TYR A 34 3.98 -8.76 -1.85
N SER A 35 4.17 -8.65 -3.17
CA SER A 35 5.23 -7.82 -3.75
C SER A 35 5.07 -6.34 -3.37
N TYR A 36 3.84 -5.81 -3.38
CA TYR A 36 3.57 -4.45 -2.94
C TYR A 36 3.94 -4.23 -1.46
N ALA A 37 3.54 -5.15 -0.57
CA ALA A 37 3.87 -5.07 0.85
C ALA A 37 5.38 -5.07 1.08
N MET A 38 6.12 -5.91 0.36
CA MET A 38 7.59 -5.92 0.42
C MET A 38 8.19 -4.59 -0.02
N GLY A 39 7.72 -4.03 -1.14
CA GLY A 39 8.14 -2.71 -1.62
C GLY A 39 7.87 -1.59 -0.63
N VAL A 40 6.70 -1.58 0.02
CA VAL A 40 6.36 -0.60 1.07
C VAL A 40 7.35 -0.69 2.24
N ARG A 41 7.67 -1.90 2.72
CA ARG A 41 8.61 -2.09 3.82
C ARG A 41 10.01 -1.58 3.45
N LEU A 42 10.49 -1.90 2.26
CA LEU A 42 11.77 -1.42 1.77
C LEU A 42 11.79 0.12 1.66
N GLY A 43 10.77 0.73 1.06
CA GLY A 43 10.68 2.19 0.95
C GLY A 43 10.62 2.90 2.31
N GLN A 44 9.94 2.31 3.29
CA GLN A 44 9.92 2.82 4.66
C GLN A 44 11.31 2.79 5.30
N LEU A 45 12.10 1.73 5.08
CA LEU A 45 13.48 1.64 5.55
C LEU A 45 14.36 2.73 4.92
N LEU A 46 14.29 2.90 3.60
CA LEU A 46 15.06 3.94 2.89
C LEU A 46 14.71 5.34 3.38
N LYS A 47 13.41 5.62 3.56
CA LYS A 47 12.94 6.89 4.12
C LYS A 47 13.46 7.09 5.56
N GLY A 48 13.45 6.02 6.37
CA GLY A 48 13.97 6.05 7.74
C GLY A 48 15.47 6.35 7.81
N GLN A 49 16.23 6.01 6.78
CA GLN A 49 17.65 6.33 6.64
C GLN A 49 17.90 7.75 6.10
N GLY A 50 16.84 8.53 5.85
CA GLY A 50 16.95 9.90 5.36
C GLY A 50 17.11 10.01 3.83
N ILE A 51 16.97 8.91 3.09
CA ILE A 51 16.98 8.93 1.62
C ILE A 51 15.66 9.56 1.15
N GLN A 52 15.76 10.77 0.59
CA GLN A 52 14.60 11.55 0.12
C GLN A 52 14.55 11.67 -1.40
N GLN A 53 15.69 11.59 -2.08
CA GLN A 53 15.83 11.81 -3.52
C GLN A 53 16.27 10.52 -4.22
N LEU A 54 15.42 9.51 -4.18
CA LEU A 54 15.61 8.26 -4.91
C LEU A 54 14.81 8.30 -6.21
N ASP A 55 15.46 8.05 -7.34
CA ASP A 55 14.74 7.75 -8.59
C ASP A 55 14.10 6.36 -8.46
N SER A 56 12.79 6.34 -8.21
CA SER A 56 12.05 5.10 -7.98
C SER A 56 11.97 4.21 -9.21
N ALA A 57 12.04 4.77 -10.42
CA ALA A 57 12.01 4.01 -11.66
C ALA A 57 13.35 3.30 -11.90
N ALA A 58 14.47 4.01 -11.73
CA ALA A 58 15.80 3.42 -11.82
C ALA A 58 16.01 2.35 -10.73
N PHE A 59 15.55 2.61 -9.51
CA PHE A 59 15.61 1.66 -8.41
C PHE A 59 14.77 0.39 -8.67
N ALA A 60 13.53 0.55 -9.15
CA ALA A 60 12.68 -0.59 -9.50
C ALA A 60 13.26 -1.41 -10.67
N ALA A 61 13.88 -0.75 -11.66
CA ALA A 61 14.55 -1.43 -12.76
C ALA A 61 15.72 -2.30 -12.27
N ALA A 62 16.53 -1.81 -11.32
CA ALA A 62 17.62 -2.58 -10.75
C ALA A 62 17.12 -3.82 -9.99
N ILE A 63 16.01 -3.70 -9.24
CA ILE A 63 15.36 -4.85 -8.58
C ILE A 63 14.91 -5.88 -9.62
N ASP A 64 14.24 -5.45 -10.69
CA ASP A 64 13.77 -6.35 -11.75
C ASP A 64 14.93 -7.03 -12.47
N ASP A 65 16.00 -6.29 -12.76
CA ASP A 65 17.19 -6.85 -13.41
C ASP A 65 17.87 -7.92 -12.53
N VAL A 66 17.98 -7.69 -11.21
CA VAL A 66 18.54 -8.69 -10.27
C VAL A 66 17.64 -9.92 -10.13
N LEU A 67 16.33 -9.73 -9.95
CA LEU A 67 15.39 -10.85 -9.75
C LEU A 67 15.19 -11.71 -11.00
N ALA A 68 15.42 -11.14 -12.18
CA ALA A 68 15.29 -11.82 -13.46
C ALA A 68 16.65 -12.29 -14.04
N ASP A 69 17.73 -12.24 -13.25
CA ASP A 69 19.10 -12.61 -13.67
C ASP A 69 19.55 -11.89 -14.96
N ARG A 70 19.16 -10.63 -15.11
CA ARG A 70 19.55 -9.81 -16.27
C ARG A 70 20.88 -9.12 -16.03
N PRO A 71 21.62 -8.80 -17.10
CA PRO A 71 22.80 -7.94 -16.99
C PRO A 71 22.44 -6.61 -16.35
N LEU A 72 23.24 -6.18 -15.37
CA LEU A 72 23.07 -4.88 -14.72
C LEU A 72 23.37 -3.75 -15.71
N ARG A 73 22.61 -2.66 -15.59
CA ARG A 73 22.74 -1.48 -16.45
C ARG A 73 23.94 -0.61 -16.11
N LEU A 74 24.52 -0.80 -14.93
CA LEU A 74 25.73 -0.13 -14.47
C LEU A 74 26.84 -1.15 -14.28
N SER A 75 28.06 -0.78 -14.64
CA SER A 75 29.26 -1.52 -14.24
C SER A 75 29.54 -1.32 -12.75
N ASP A 76 30.39 -2.19 -12.19
CA ASP A 76 30.85 -2.05 -10.80
C ASP A 76 31.50 -0.68 -10.52
N ASP A 77 32.28 -0.17 -11.48
CA ASP A 77 32.94 1.13 -11.33
C ASP A 77 31.94 2.28 -11.34
N GLN A 78 30.94 2.24 -12.24
CA GLN A 78 29.87 3.24 -12.28
C GLN A 78 29.02 3.22 -11.01
N MET A 79 28.79 2.04 -10.41
CA MET A 79 28.11 1.95 -9.13
C MET A 79 28.96 2.57 -8.02
N ARG A 80 30.26 2.27 -7.93
CA ARG A 80 31.16 2.86 -6.91
C ARG A 80 31.28 4.37 -7.00
N GLU A 81 31.23 4.94 -8.19
CA GLU A 81 31.27 6.40 -8.37
C GLU A 81 29.98 7.10 -7.88
N ALA A 82 28.87 6.36 -7.76
CA ALA A 82 27.55 6.90 -7.44
C ALA A 82 27.16 6.84 -5.95
N ILE A 83 27.95 6.18 -5.09
CA ILE A 83 27.70 6.00 -3.64
C ILE A 83 28.93 6.31 -2.80
#